data_AF-A0A550D1K9-F1
#
_entry.id   AF-A0A550D1K9-F1
#
_cell.length_a   1.000
_cell.length_b   1.000
_cell.length_c   1.000
_cell.angle_alpha   90.00
_cell.angle_beta   90.00
_cell.angle_gamma   90.00
#
_symmetry.space_group_name_H-M   'P 1'
#
loop_
_entity.id
_entity.type
_entity.pdbx_description
1 polymer ?
#
loop_
_entity_poly.entity_id
_entity_poly.type
_entity_poly.pdbx_seq_one_letter_code
_entity_poly.pdbx_strand_id
1 'polypeptide(L)'
;MSLILQLLISIIYYLPALTANGSAPFIKKGTPVDLGKSFFDKRRILGDGKTFEGLIIGLTFGTTTGLIISKLLSFDWILISFVESFSALVGDMLGAFIKRRLGIPRGGKAVGLDQLDFILTSTLTLLLFHVNLY
;
A
#
# COMPACT_ATOMS: atom_id res chain seq x y z
N MET A 1 -9.84 -26.31 -7.05
CA MET A 1 -10.04 -25.13 -7.93
C MET A 1 -9.00 -25.19 -9.05
N SER A 2 -9.28 -24.69 -10.26
CA SER A 2 -8.21 -24.58 -11.27
C SER A 2 -7.19 -23.51 -10.86
N LEU A 3 -5.92 -23.67 -11.25
CA LEU A 3 -4.86 -22.68 -10.98
C LEU A 3 -5.25 -21.28 -11.47
N ILE A 4 -5.90 -21.21 -12.64
CA ILE A 4 -6.37 -19.95 -13.24
C ILE A 4 -7.34 -19.25 -12.29
N LEU A 5 -8.30 -19.99 -11.72
CA LEU A 5 -9.30 -19.41 -10.83
C LEU A 5 -8.68 -19.00 -9.48
N GLN A 6 -7.70 -19.74 -8.94
CA GLN A 6 -6.93 -19.29 -7.77
C GLN A 6 -6.20 -17.97 -8.05
N LEU A 7 -5.55 -17.85 -9.20
CA LEU A 7 -4.86 -16.62 -9.59
C LEU A 7 -5.83 -15.43 -9.68
N LEU A 8 -6.99 -15.63 -10.30
CA LEU A 8 -8.03 -14.59 -10.42
C LEU A 8 -8.56 -14.15 -9.05
N ILE A 9 -8.80 -15.09 -8.15
CA ILE A 9 -9.25 -14.80 -6.78
C ILE A 9 -8.18 -14.04 -6.00
N SER A 10 -6.91 -14.46 -6.10
CA SER A 10 -5.80 -13.74 -5.46
C SER A 10 -5.68 -12.30 -5.96
N ILE A 11 -5.87 -12.05 -7.26
CA ILE A 11 -5.89 -10.67 -7.79
C ILE A 11 -7.00 -9.85 -7.14
N ILE A 12 -8.19 -10.43 -6.91
CA ILE A 12 -9.29 -9.75 -6.21
C ILE A 12 -8.90 -9.42 -4.76
N TYR A 13 -8.23 -10.34 -4.07
CA TYR A 13 -7.80 -10.13 -2.69
C TYR A 13 -6.80 -8.99 -2.53
N TYR A 14 -5.85 -8.85 -3.45
CA TYR A 14 -4.86 -7.76 -3.43
C TYR A 14 -5.36 -6.45 -4.07
N LEU A 15 -6.55 -6.44 -4.64
CA LEU A 15 -7.07 -5.27 -5.37
C LEU A 15 -7.16 -4.00 -4.49
N PRO A 16 -7.59 -4.04 -3.21
CA PRO A 16 -7.60 -2.87 -2.33
C PRO A 16 -6.20 -2.29 -2.11
N ALA A 17 -5.20 -3.13 -1.86
CA ALA A 17 -3.82 -2.69 -1.72
C ALA A 17 -3.26 -2.09 -3.01
N LEU A 18 -3.54 -2.72 -4.16
CA LEU A 18 -3.13 -2.24 -5.48
C LEU A 18 -3.74 -0.87 -5.81
N THR A 19 -5.04 -0.68 -5.53
CA THR A 19 -5.72 0.60 -5.79
C THR A 19 -5.28 1.68 -4.80
N ALA A 20 -5.04 1.33 -3.54
CA ALA A 20 -4.51 2.27 -2.54
C ALA A 20 -3.10 2.76 -2.91
N ASN A 21 -2.17 1.84 -3.19
CA ASN A 21 -0.81 2.19 -3.59
C ASN A 21 -0.79 2.94 -4.93
N GLY A 22 -1.57 2.51 -5.92
CA GLY A 22 -1.59 3.10 -7.26
C GLY A 22 -2.25 4.49 -7.34
N SER A 23 -3.17 4.81 -6.44
CA SER A 23 -3.87 6.11 -6.43
C SER A 23 -3.15 7.19 -5.63
N ALA A 24 -2.38 6.85 -4.60
CA ALA A 24 -1.63 7.83 -3.80
C ALA A 24 -0.71 8.75 -4.65
N PRO A 25 0.01 8.25 -5.69
CA PRO A 25 0.82 9.07 -6.60
C PRO A 25 0.05 10.10 -7.45
N PHE A 26 -1.29 10.06 -7.50
CA PHE A 26 -2.07 11.12 -8.17
C PHE A 26 -1.84 12.48 -7.52
N ILE A 27 -1.48 12.51 -6.23
CA ILE A 27 -1.03 13.72 -5.55
C ILE A 27 0.45 13.97 -5.84
N LYS A 28 0.71 14.86 -6.80
CA LYS A 28 2.08 15.27 -7.17
C LYS A 28 2.71 16.26 -6.19
N LYS A 29 1.91 17.16 -5.61
CA LYS A 29 2.32 18.22 -4.68
C LYS A 29 1.38 18.25 -3.48
N GLY A 30 1.68 17.46 -2.46
CA GLY A 30 0.96 17.44 -1.19
C GLY A 30 1.88 17.76 -0.02
N THR A 31 1.31 17.72 1.19
CA THR A 31 2.02 17.95 2.44
C THR A 31 2.82 16.69 2.81
N PRO A 32 4.17 16.75 2.84
CA PRO A 32 4.98 15.57 3.16
C PRO A 32 4.69 15.03 4.56
N VAL A 33 4.53 13.71 4.68
CA VAL A 33 4.24 13.03 5.96
C VAL A 33 5.37 13.25 6.98
N ASP A 34 6.61 13.33 6.51
CA ASP A 34 7.76 13.62 7.37
C ASP A 34 7.94 15.11 7.71
N LEU A 35 7.06 15.99 7.21
CA LEU A 35 7.13 17.45 7.39
C LEU A 35 8.49 18.06 7.03
N GLY A 36 9.22 17.46 6.09
CA GLY A 36 10.56 17.94 5.71
C GLY A 36 11.69 17.50 6.64
N LYS A 37 11.41 16.72 7.69
CA LYS A 37 12.42 16.31 8.67
C LYS A 37 13.42 15.32 8.09
N SER A 38 14.64 15.40 8.61
CA SER A 38 15.73 14.46 8.34
C SER A 38 15.93 13.50 9.51
N PHE A 39 16.41 12.31 9.20
CA PHE A 39 16.84 11.31 10.16
C PHE A 39 18.28 11.61 10.63
N PHE A 40 18.81 10.81 11.57
CA PHE A 40 20.16 11.05 12.13
C PHE A 40 21.27 11.01 11.07
N ASP A 41 21.04 10.33 9.96
CA ASP A 41 21.94 10.25 8.80
C ASP A 41 21.88 11.49 7.88
N LYS A 42 21.19 12.56 8.32
CA LYS A 42 20.96 13.82 7.60
C LYS A 42 20.11 13.69 6.33
N ARG A 43 19.61 12.50 5.99
CA ARG A 43 18.71 12.28 4.85
C ARG A 43 17.26 12.39 5.32
N ARG A 44 16.35 12.76 4.41
CA ARG A 44 14.90 12.81 4.69
C ARG A 44 14.40 11.50 5.30
N ILE A 45 13.42 11.57 6.20
CA ILE A 45 12.85 10.34 6.79
C ILE A 45 12.15 9.52 5.71
N LEU A 46 11.26 10.15 4.92
CA LEU A 46 10.52 9.52 3.82
C LEU A 46 10.83 10.21 2.48
N GLY A 47 10.78 11.55 2.48
CA GLY A 47 10.85 12.40 1.28
C GLY A 47 9.48 12.82 0.76
N ASP A 48 9.47 13.82 -0.12
CA ASP A 48 8.25 14.51 -0.60
C ASP A 48 7.29 13.66 -1.43
N GLY A 49 7.62 12.38 -1.67
CA GLY A 49 6.74 11.44 -2.38
C GLY A 49 5.67 10.81 -1.50
N LYS A 50 5.76 10.95 -0.17
CA LYS A 50 4.77 10.41 0.78
C LYS A 50 4.04 11.58 1.43
N THR A 51 2.76 11.75 1.11
CA THR A 51 1.97 12.92 1.49
C THR A 51 0.71 12.51 2.25
N PHE A 52 0.23 13.37 3.16
CA PHE A 52 -1.02 13.09 3.89
C PHE A 52 -2.23 12.97 2.95
N GLU A 53 -2.31 13.83 1.93
CA GLU A 53 -3.38 13.80 0.94
C GLU A 53 -3.31 12.53 0.09
N GLY A 54 -2.10 12.06 -0.24
CA GLY A 54 -1.88 10.79 -0.92
C GLY A 54 -2.35 9.60 -0.07
N LEU A 55 -2.09 9.62 1.24
CA LEU A 55 -2.59 8.59 2.17
C LEU A 55 -4.13 8.58 2.23
N ILE A 56 -4.75 9.75 2.33
CA ILE A 56 -6.22 9.89 2.37
C ILE A 56 -6.85 9.36 1.08
N ILE A 57 -6.30 9.74 -0.08
CA ILE A 57 -6.78 9.27 -1.38
C ILE A 57 -6.58 7.77 -1.53
N GLY A 58 -5.39 7.27 -1.20
CA GLY A 58 -5.08 5.84 -1.23
C GLY A 58 -6.08 5.03 -0.39
N LEU A 59 -6.30 5.45 0.86
CA LEU A 59 -7.23 4.77 1.75
C LEU A 59 -8.68 4.85 1.24
N THR A 60 -9.08 5.98 0.66
CA THR A 60 -10.42 6.16 0.07
C THR A 60 -10.65 5.21 -1.09
N PHE A 61 -9.70 5.12 -2.03
CA PHE A 61 -9.79 4.23 -3.19
C PHE A 61 -9.76 2.75 -2.78
N GLY A 62 -8.87 2.38 -1.87
CA GLY A 62 -8.77 1.01 -1.37
C GLY A 62 -10.04 0.57 -0.62
N THR A 63 -10.58 1.41 0.26
CA THR A 63 -11.83 1.13 0.98
C THR A 63 -13.03 1.07 0.02
N THR A 64 -13.07 1.95 -0.98
CA THR A 64 -14.11 1.91 -2.03
C THR A 64 -14.03 0.61 -2.85
N THR A 65 -12.82 0.12 -3.11
CA THR A 65 -12.61 -1.19 -3.73
C THR A 65 -13.21 -2.30 -2.84
N GLY A 66 -12.96 -2.24 -1.52
CA GLY A 66 -13.57 -3.15 -0.55
C GLY A 66 -15.10 -3.15 -0.55
N LEU A 67 -15.73 -1.98 -0.68
CA LEU A 67 -17.20 -1.86 -0.83
C LEU A 67 -17.76 -2.55 -2.08
N ILE A 68 -16.95 -2.63 -3.15
CA ILE A 68 -17.33 -3.36 -4.37
C ILE A 68 -17.14 -4.86 -4.15
N ILE A 69 -15.99 -5.25 -3.58
CA ILE A 69 -15.66 -6.66 -3.29
C ILE A 69 -16.66 -7.26 -2.28
N SER A 70 -17.13 -6.48 -1.31
CA SER A 70 -18.06 -6.96 -0.29
C SER A 70 -19.41 -7.39 -0.85
N LYS A 71 -19.79 -6.91 -2.04
CA LYS A 71 -20.99 -7.36 -2.76
C LYS A 71 -20.83 -8.74 -3.40
N LEU A 72 -19.59 -9.17 -3.64
CA LEU A 72 -19.25 -10.44 -4.27
C LEU A 72 -18.85 -11.52 -3.26
N LEU A 73 -18.23 -11.12 -2.15
CA LEU A 73 -17.67 -12.03 -1.14
C LEU A 73 -18.44 -11.97 0.18
N SER A 74 -18.10 -11.03 1.07
CA SER A 74 -18.79 -10.82 2.36
C SER A 74 -18.64 -9.38 2.85
N PHE A 75 -19.49 -8.97 3.80
CA PHE A 75 -19.45 -7.61 4.37
C PHE A 75 -18.11 -7.30 5.09
N ASP A 76 -17.43 -8.31 5.62
CA ASP A 76 -16.13 -8.18 6.28
C ASP A 76 -15.07 -7.56 5.38
N TRP A 77 -15.22 -7.71 4.06
CA TRP A 77 -14.29 -7.13 3.08
C TRP A 77 -14.20 -5.61 3.14
N ILE A 78 -15.18 -4.91 3.70
CA ILE A 78 -15.06 -3.46 3.92
C ILE A 78 -13.94 -3.18 4.93
N LEU A 79 -13.95 -3.90 6.06
CA LEU A 79 -12.94 -3.75 7.11
C LEU A 79 -11.59 -4.32 6.66
N ILE A 80 -11.59 -5.52 6.05
CA ILE A 80 -10.38 -6.16 5.54
C ILE A 80 -9.69 -5.21 4.55
N SER A 81 -10.42 -4.70 3.55
CA SER A 81 -9.85 -3.80 2.56
C SER A 81 -9.39 -2.47 3.14
N PHE A 82 -10.09 -1.90 4.13
CA PHE A 82 -9.62 -0.69 4.83
C PHE A 82 -8.26 -0.93 5.51
N VAL A 83 -8.16 -2.01 6.30
CA VAL A 83 -6.91 -2.34 7.03
C VAL A 83 -5.81 -2.76 6.07
N GLU A 84 -6.14 -3.48 5.01
CA GLU A 84 -5.18 -3.91 3.98
C GLU A 84 -4.62 -2.71 3.22
N SER A 85 -5.48 -1.76 2.83
CA SER A 85 -5.08 -0.53 2.16
C SER A 85 -4.20 0.35 3.05
N PHE A 86 -4.58 0.48 4.33
CA PHE A 86 -3.77 1.20 5.31
C PHE A 86 -2.38 0.53 5.46
N SER A 87 -2.36 -0.80 5.61
CA SER A 87 -1.13 -1.58 5.73
C SER A 87 -0.24 -1.42 4.50
N ALA A 88 -0.80 -1.49 3.29
CA ALA A 88 -0.09 -1.31 2.02
C ALA A 88 0.57 0.08 1.93
N LEU A 89 -0.14 1.14 2.34
CA LEU A 89 0.41 2.50 2.39
C LEU A 89 1.52 2.64 3.44
N VAL A 90 1.40 1.96 4.58
CA VAL A 90 2.47 1.87 5.58
C VAL A 90 3.69 1.13 5.00
N GLY A 91 3.49 0.01 4.31
CA GLY A 91 4.57 -0.74 3.65
C GLY A 91 5.33 0.12 2.63
N ASP A 92 4.61 0.84 1.79
CA ASP A 92 5.17 1.79 0.82
C ASP A 92 5.95 2.95 1.50
N MET A 93 5.50 3.42 2.66
CA MET A 93 6.27 4.37 3.47
C MET A 93 7.52 3.73 4.10
N LEU A 94 7.46 2.48 4.54
CA LEU A 94 8.62 1.73 5.03
C LEU A 94 9.64 1.52 3.91
N GLY A 95 9.20 1.16 2.71
CA GLY A 95 10.05 1.08 1.52
C GLY A 95 10.72 2.41 1.21
N ALA A 96 9.97 3.51 1.25
CA ALA A 96 10.54 4.85 1.09
C ALA A 96 11.57 5.19 2.18
N PHE A 97 11.30 4.86 3.43
CA PHE A 97 12.25 5.03 4.54
C PHE A 97 13.55 4.26 4.26
N ILE A 98 13.46 2.96 3.93
CA ILE A 98 14.61 2.10 3.60
C ILE A 98 15.41 2.72 2.45
N LYS A 99 14.75 3.17 1.38
CA LYS A 99 15.41 3.83 0.25
C LYS A 99 16.20 5.07 0.68
N ARG A 100 15.69 5.89 1.60
CA ARG A 100 16.44 7.03 2.14
C ARG A 100 17.66 6.57 2.94
N ARG A 101 17.54 5.51 3.75
CA ARG A 101 18.68 4.93 4.49
C ARG A 101 19.76 4.37 3.56
N LEU A 102 19.37 3.83 2.40
CA LEU A 102 20.28 3.37 1.35
C LEU A 102 20.85 4.50 0.47
N GLY A 103 20.42 5.75 0.67
CA GLY A 103 20.94 6.91 -0.08
C GLY A 103 20.31 7.08 -1.45
N ILE A 104 19.27 6.32 -1.75
CA ILE A 104 18.51 6.44 -2.98
C ILE A 104 17.64 7.71 -2.86
N PRO A 105 17.73 8.69 -3.79
CA PRO A 105 16.93 9.90 -3.74
C PRO A 105 15.45 9.65 -4.04
N ARG A 106 14.59 10.65 -3.84
CA ARG A 106 13.18 10.59 -4.29
C ARG A 106 13.13 10.29 -5.78
N GLY A 107 12.28 9.36 -6.19
CA GLY A 107 12.15 8.93 -7.59
C GLY A 107 13.24 7.97 -8.07
N GLY A 108 14.29 7.73 -7.28
CA GLY A 108 15.26 6.67 -7.57
C GLY A 108 14.59 5.29 -7.51
N LYS A 109 14.97 4.39 -8.42
CA LYS A 109 14.41 3.03 -8.52
C LYS A 109 15.08 2.09 -7.52
N ALA A 110 14.28 1.29 -6.83
CA ALA A 110 14.74 0.17 -6.00
C ALA A 110 13.95 -1.08 -6.43
N VAL A 111 14.44 -1.78 -7.45
CA VAL A 111 13.78 -2.98 -7.99
C VAL A 111 13.66 -4.05 -6.91
N GLY A 112 12.52 -4.74 -6.87
CA GLY A 112 12.12 -5.63 -5.79
C GLY A 112 11.40 -4.84 -4.70
N LEU A 113 12.07 -3.87 -4.08
CA LEU A 113 11.50 -3.10 -2.97
C LEU A 113 10.25 -2.31 -3.39
N ASP A 114 10.34 -1.55 -4.49
CA ASP A 114 9.24 -0.70 -4.99
C ASP A 114 8.01 -1.49 -5.47
N GLN A 115 8.15 -2.80 -5.70
CA GLN A 115 7.07 -3.67 -6.15
C GLN A 115 6.49 -4.54 -5.03
N LEU A 116 7.29 -4.86 -4.01
CA LEU A 116 6.94 -5.86 -3.00
C LEU A 116 6.62 -5.26 -1.63
N ASP A 117 7.04 -4.04 -1.32
CA ASP A 117 6.86 -3.44 0.01
C ASP A 117 5.39 -3.37 0.48
N PHE A 118 4.51 -2.85 -0.38
CA PHE A 118 3.07 -2.75 -0.11
C PHE A 118 2.37 -4.12 -0.22
N ILE A 119 2.86 -5.01 -1.08
CA ILE A 119 2.33 -6.38 -1.20
C ILE A 119 2.60 -7.17 0.08
N LEU A 120 3.83 -7.14 0.59
CA LEU A 120 4.21 -7.89 1.80
C LEU A 120 3.38 -7.48 3.02
N THR A 121 3.13 -6.18 3.18
CA THR A 121 2.31 -5.64 4.27
C THR A 121 0.82 -5.92 4.09
N SER A 122 0.31 -5.88 2.85
CA SER A 122 -1.05 -6.36 2.52
C SER A 122 -1.21 -7.86 2.82
N THR A 123 -0.25 -8.71 2.40
CA THR A 123 -0.26 -10.15 2.68
C THR A 123 -0.33 -10.42 4.17
N LEU A 124 0.45 -9.68 4.99
CA LEU A 124 0.37 -9.78 6.44
C LEU A 124 -1.05 -9.48 6.95
N THR A 125 -1.71 -8.44 6.43
CA THR A 125 -3.11 -8.15 6.80
C THR A 125 -4.04 -9.30 6.42
N LEU A 126 -3.97 -9.80 5.18
CA LEU A 126 -4.83 -10.89 4.71
C LEU A 126 -4.65 -12.15 5.59
N LEU A 127 -3.41 -12.46 5.99
CA LEU A 127 -3.11 -13.55 6.92
C LEU A 127 -3.70 -13.31 8.32
N LEU A 128 -3.61 -12.10 8.86
CA LEU A 128 -4.18 -11.75 10.18
C LEU A 128 -5.71 -11.86 10.20
N PHE A 129 -6.37 -11.56 9.09
CA PHE A 129 -7.81 -11.75 8.91
C PHE A 129 -8.19 -13.19 8.50
N HIS A 130 -7.23 -14.11 8.45
CA HIS A 130 -7.43 -15.50 8.06
C HIS A 130 -8.10 -15.66 6.68
N VAL A 131 -7.84 -14.72 5.75
CA VAL A 131 -8.28 -14.84 4.36
C VAL A 131 -7.56 -16.05 3.76
N ASN A 132 -8.31 -17.01 3.27
CA ASN A 132 -7.71 -18.22 2.71
C ASN A 132 -7.06 -17.92 1.35
N LEU A 133 -5.74 -17.85 1.33
CA LEU A 133 -4.94 -17.60 0.12
C LEU A 133 -4.73 -18.87 -0.74
N TYR A 134 -5.29 -20.03 -0.35
CA TYR A 134 -5.01 -21.35 -0.95
C TYR A 134 -6.25 -22.21 -1.19
#